data_AF-E9DX30-F1
#
_entry.id   AF-E9DX30-F1
#
_cell.length_a   1.000
_cell.length_b   1.000
_cell.length_c   1.000
_cell.angle_alpha   90.00
_cell.angle_beta   90.00
_cell.angle_gamma   90.00
#
_symmetry.space_group_name_H-M   'P 1'
#
loop_
_entity.id
_entity.type
_entity.pdbx_description
1 polymer ?
#
loop_
_entity_poly.entity_id
_entity_poly.type
_entity_poly.pdbx_seq_one_letter_code
_entity_poly.pdbx_strand_id
1 'polypeptide(L)'
;MGCQLDYDPNFERFKASLGQPQLAGWFDIHRLKYKSQCPWNLTQSQTVKEYYMDFMNQVGGPVGWTGTYPLVFTKGKTAVENDPQAREDEVCSTAGGKPNKYGVDEQYCRAVVKDCALKETRKNPNASADDFIKCADTKLMRNH
;
A
#
# COMPACT_ATOMS: atom_id res chain seq x y z
N MET A 1 -7.93 -45.10 -6.58
CA MET A 1 -8.55 -43.84 -6.13
C MET A 1 -8.59 -43.86 -4.61
N GLY A 2 -7.83 -42.99 -3.95
CA GLY A 2 -7.86 -42.86 -2.50
C GLY A 2 -9.03 -41.96 -2.07
N CYS A 3 -9.83 -42.40 -1.11
CA CYS A 3 -10.84 -41.56 -0.48
C CYS A 3 -10.13 -40.60 0.47
N GLN A 4 -10.23 -39.31 0.21
CA GLN A 4 -9.69 -38.26 1.07
C GLN A 4 -10.62 -38.14 2.29
N LEU A 5 -10.19 -38.67 3.44
CA LEU A 5 -11.01 -38.86 4.65
C LEU A 5 -11.49 -37.53 5.29
N ASP A 6 -10.89 -36.41 4.90
CA ASP A 6 -11.15 -35.06 5.37
C ASP A 6 -11.92 -34.20 4.36
N TYR A 7 -12.38 -34.78 3.24
CA TYR A 7 -13.21 -34.06 2.27
C TYR A 7 -14.61 -33.78 2.83
N ASP A 8 -15.00 -32.50 2.90
CA ASP A 8 -16.36 -32.11 3.27
C ASP A 8 -17.27 -32.11 2.03
N PRO A 9 -18.26 -33.02 1.94
CA PRO A 9 -19.19 -33.08 0.82
C PRO A 9 -20.07 -31.82 0.69
N ASN A 10 -20.13 -30.95 1.69
CA ASN A 10 -20.80 -29.66 1.57
C ASN A 10 -20.16 -28.74 0.51
N PHE A 11 -18.95 -29.03 0.03
CA PHE A 11 -18.36 -28.26 -1.06
C PHE A 11 -18.97 -28.54 -2.44
N GLU A 12 -19.63 -29.69 -2.62
CA GLU A 12 -20.29 -30.08 -3.88
C GLU A 12 -21.39 -29.10 -4.31
N ARG A 13 -21.98 -28.36 -3.37
CA ARG A 13 -22.98 -27.32 -3.67
C ARG A 13 -22.40 -26.11 -4.40
N PHE A 14 -21.09 -25.91 -4.33
CA PHE A 14 -20.43 -24.80 -4.99
C PHE A 14 -20.03 -25.22 -6.39
N LYS A 15 -20.63 -24.58 -7.39
CA LYS A 15 -20.17 -24.69 -8.77
C LYS A 15 -19.14 -23.60 -9.00
N ALA A 16 -17.99 -23.96 -9.56
CA ALA A 16 -17.05 -22.97 -10.06
C ALA A 16 -17.80 -22.03 -11.02
N SER A 17 -17.68 -20.72 -10.81
CA SER A 17 -18.23 -19.76 -11.77
C SER A 17 -17.61 -20.02 -13.14
N LEU A 18 -18.26 -19.54 -14.20
CA LEU A 18 -17.55 -19.38 -15.48
C LEU A 18 -16.24 -18.62 -15.22
N GLY A 19 -15.20 -18.93 -16.01
CA GLY A 19 -13.89 -18.30 -15.84
C GLY A 19 -14.05 -16.78 -15.79
N GLN A 20 -13.33 -16.11 -14.91
CA GLN A 20 -13.29 -14.65 -14.83
C GLN A 20 -12.18 -14.15 -15.75
N PRO A 21 -12.48 -13.86 -17.02
CA PRO A 21 -11.44 -13.61 -18.01
C PRO A 21 -10.72 -12.28 -17.79
N GLN A 22 -11.27 -11.38 -16.98
CA GLN A 22 -10.61 -10.17 -16.52
C GLN A 22 -9.39 -10.48 -15.63
N LEU A 23 -9.34 -11.66 -15.00
CA LEU A 23 -8.22 -12.12 -14.17
C LEU A 23 -7.14 -12.87 -14.95
N ALA A 24 -7.30 -13.03 -16.27
CA ALA A 24 -6.36 -13.80 -17.08
C ALA A 24 -4.99 -13.11 -17.27
N GLY A 25 -4.86 -11.84 -16.86
CA GLY A 25 -3.55 -11.18 -16.71
C GLY A 25 -2.84 -10.78 -18.01
N TRP A 26 -3.57 -10.63 -19.12
CA TRP A 26 -2.98 -10.27 -20.41
C TRP A 26 -2.85 -8.75 -20.57
N PHE A 27 -1.63 -8.23 -20.43
CA PHE A 27 -1.35 -6.79 -20.48
C PHE A 27 -0.75 -6.30 -21.80
N ASP A 28 -0.47 -7.19 -22.77
CA ASP A 28 0.34 -6.92 -23.96
C ASP A 28 -0.30 -7.38 -25.29
N ILE A 29 0.50 -7.45 -26.36
CA ILE A 29 0.11 -7.90 -27.70
C ILE A 29 -0.53 -9.30 -27.72
N HIS A 30 -0.27 -10.13 -26.71
CA HIS A 30 -0.85 -11.46 -26.60
C HIS A 30 -2.32 -11.43 -26.17
N ARG A 31 -2.81 -10.32 -25.62
CA ARG A 31 -4.23 -10.10 -25.32
C ARG A 31 -5.11 -10.35 -26.54
N LEU A 32 -4.73 -9.83 -27.71
CA LEU A 32 -5.52 -9.99 -28.93
C LEU A 32 -5.50 -11.43 -29.44
N LYS A 33 -4.37 -12.14 -29.29
CA LYS A 33 -4.22 -13.54 -29.69
C LYS A 33 -5.08 -14.48 -28.86
N TYR A 34 -5.17 -14.25 -27.55
CA TYR A 34 -5.89 -15.15 -26.63
C TYR A 34 -7.34 -14.77 -26.44
N LYS A 35 -7.71 -13.48 -26.56
CA LYS A 35 -9.10 -13.03 -26.50
C LYS A 35 -9.99 -13.65 -27.59
N SER A 36 -9.44 -13.96 -28.76
CA SER A 36 -10.17 -14.60 -29.85
C SER A 36 -10.35 -16.12 -29.69
N GLN A 37 -9.68 -16.74 -28.73
CA GLN A 37 -9.73 -18.19 -28.51
C GLN A 37 -10.81 -18.56 -27.48
N CYS A 38 -11.45 -19.71 -27.68
CA CYS A 38 -12.31 -20.29 -26.64
C CYS A 38 -11.45 -20.69 -25.42
N PRO A 39 -11.94 -20.50 -24.17
CA PRO A 39 -13.25 -19.96 -23.80
C PRO A 39 -13.29 -18.43 -23.60
N TRP A 40 -12.17 -17.74 -23.85
CA TRP A 40 -12.00 -16.30 -23.55
C TRP A 40 -12.84 -15.39 -24.44
N ASN A 41 -13.08 -15.79 -25.69
CA ASN A 41 -13.98 -15.10 -26.60
C ASN A 41 -15.44 -15.04 -26.11
N LEU A 42 -15.86 -15.99 -25.24
CA LEU A 42 -17.22 -16.07 -24.73
C LEU A 42 -17.49 -15.11 -23.56
N THR A 43 -16.43 -14.65 -22.88
CA THR A 43 -16.55 -13.98 -21.58
C THR A 43 -15.89 -12.58 -21.56
N GLN A 44 -15.08 -12.22 -22.56
CA GLN A 44 -14.45 -10.88 -22.65
C GLN A 44 -15.23 -9.91 -23.55
N SER A 45 -16.47 -9.59 -23.17
CA SER A 45 -17.25 -8.51 -23.80
C SER A 45 -16.62 -7.13 -23.55
N GLN A 46 -16.08 -6.92 -22.34
CA GLN A 46 -15.41 -5.69 -21.94
C GLN A 46 -13.87 -5.84 -21.92
N THR A 47 -13.18 -4.71 -21.91
CA THR A 47 -11.75 -4.58 -21.62
C THR A 47 -11.49 -4.68 -20.11
N VAL A 48 -10.26 -5.01 -19.72
CA VAL A 48 -9.85 -5.02 -18.30
C VAL A 48 -10.09 -3.66 -17.63
N LYS A 49 -9.88 -2.56 -18.38
CA LYS A 49 -10.15 -1.21 -17.89
C LYS A 49 -11.64 -0.99 -17.61
N GLU A 50 -12.53 -1.42 -18.50
CA GLU A 50 -13.98 -1.31 -18.29
C GLU A 50 -14.45 -2.14 -17.10
N TYR A 51 -13.99 -3.39 -16.98
CA TYR A 51 -14.27 -4.22 -15.81
C TYR A 51 -13.79 -3.58 -14.50
N TYR A 52 -12.60 -2.97 -14.53
CA TYR A 52 -12.08 -2.22 -13.38
C TYR A 52 -12.98 -1.02 -13.04
N MET A 53 -13.38 -0.24 -14.05
CA MET A 53 -14.24 0.93 -13.85
C MET A 53 -15.59 0.53 -13.26
N ASP A 54 -16.24 -0.50 -13.79
CA ASP A 54 -17.53 -1.01 -13.29
C ASP A 54 -17.41 -1.45 -11.82
N PHE A 55 -16.37 -2.23 -11.51
CA PHE A 55 -16.09 -2.65 -10.14
C PHE A 55 -15.86 -1.46 -9.21
N MET A 56 -14.97 -0.53 -9.57
CA MET A 56 -14.64 0.61 -8.72
C MET A 56 -15.80 1.60 -8.59
N ASN A 57 -16.64 1.74 -9.62
CA ASN A 57 -17.88 2.51 -9.52
C ASN A 57 -18.87 1.89 -8.52
N GLN A 58 -18.90 0.55 -8.41
CA GLN A 58 -19.77 -0.14 -7.48
C GLN A 58 -19.24 -0.14 -6.04
N VAL A 59 -17.95 -0.40 -5.84
CA VAL A 59 -17.39 -0.64 -4.49
C VAL A 59 -16.25 0.30 -4.09
N GLY A 60 -15.83 1.21 -4.97
CA GLY A 60 -14.60 1.99 -4.80
C GLY A 60 -14.74 3.24 -3.91
N GLY A 61 -15.97 3.67 -3.59
CA GLY A 61 -16.21 4.86 -2.76
C GLY A 61 -15.41 4.88 -1.44
N PRO A 62 -15.40 3.79 -0.64
CA PRO A 62 -14.63 3.69 0.60
C PRO A 62 -13.10 3.81 0.42
N VAL A 63 -12.56 3.48 -0.74
CA VAL A 63 -11.12 3.56 -1.03
C VAL A 63 -10.73 4.84 -1.79
N GLY A 64 -11.62 5.84 -1.81
CA GLY A 64 -11.34 7.15 -2.40
C GLY A 64 -11.49 7.19 -3.92
N TRP A 65 -12.30 6.31 -4.50
CA TRP A 65 -12.58 6.33 -5.93
C TRP A 65 -13.35 7.59 -6.35
N THR A 66 -12.85 8.26 -7.39
CA THR A 66 -13.43 9.50 -7.94
C THR A 66 -13.99 9.32 -9.36
N GLY A 67 -14.16 8.08 -9.82
CA GLY A 67 -14.60 7.81 -11.20
C GLY A 67 -13.48 7.90 -12.24
N THR A 68 -12.20 7.94 -11.83
CA THR A 68 -11.07 8.10 -12.74
C THR A 68 -10.04 6.98 -12.56
N TYR A 69 -9.75 6.25 -13.64
CA TYR A 69 -8.68 5.25 -13.70
C TYR A 69 -7.33 5.87 -14.06
N PRO A 70 -6.21 5.45 -13.43
CA PRO A 70 -6.11 4.51 -12.30
C PRO A 70 -6.53 5.16 -10.97
N LEU A 71 -6.85 4.36 -9.94
CA LEU A 71 -7.15 4.88 -8.60
C LEU A 71 -6.02 5.80 -8.14
N VAL A 72 -6.32 7.10 -8.11
CA VAL A 72 -5.40 8.11 -7.60
C VAL A 72 -5.57 8.12 -6.11
N PHE A 73 -4.63 7.52 -5.40
CA PHE A 73 -4.47 7.78 -3.98
C PHE A 73 -4.02 9.23 -3.85
N THR A 74 -4.96 10.16 -3.69
CA THR A 74 -4.62 11.40 -3.00
C THR A 74 -3.98 10.94 -1.71
N LYS A 75 -2.78 11.43 -1.37
CA LYS A 75 -2.26 11.36 0.00
C LYS A 75 -3.27 12.12 0.87
N GLY A 76 -4.39 11.47 1.16
CA GLY A 76 -5.41 11.95 2.05
C GLY A 76 -4.72 12.11 3.38
N LYS A 77 -4.90 13.29 3.96
CA LYS A 77 -4.59 13.57 5.35
C LYS A 77 -5.39 12.60 6.23
N THR A 78 -4.94 11.37 6.35
CA THR A 78 -5.41 10.40 7.33
C THR A 78 -4.31 10.29 8.37
N ALA A 79 -4.61 10.79 9.57
CA ALA A 79 -3.78 10.76 10.78
C ALA A 79 -2.46 11.56 10.74
N VAL A 80 -2.57 12.89 10.60
CA VAL A 80 -1.42 13.82 10.73
C VAL A 80 -0.79 13.80 12.14
N GLU A 81 -1.38 13.16 13.14
CA GLU A 81 -0.83 13.23 14.49
C GLU A 81 0.25 12.17 14.80
N ASN A 82 0.33 11.08 14.03
CA ASN A 82 1.23 9.95 14.34
C ASN A 82 1.99 9.36 13.14
N ASP A 83 1.94 9.94 11.95
CA ASP A 83 2.75 9.46 10.82
C ASP A 83 4.25 9.68 11.11
N PRO A 84 5.07 8.62 11.19
CA PRO A 84 6.49 8.76 11.48
C PRO A 84 7.23 9.63 10.48
N GLN A 85 6.78 9.61 9.22
CA GLN A 85 7.43 10.37 8.15
C GLN A 85 7.16 11.88 8.30
N ALA A 86 5.92 12.28 8.60
CA ALA A 86 5.57 13.67 8.86
C ALA A 86 6.32 14.26 10.06
N ARG A 87 6.49 13.48 11.14
CA ARG A 87 7.26 13.88 12.32
C ARG A 87 8.76 13.95 12.07
N GLU A 88 9.31 13.03 11.27
CA GLU A 88 10.71 13.10 10.80
C GLU A 88 10.93 14.36 9.97
N ASP A 89 10.02 14.67 9.04
CA ASP A 89 10.10 15.87 8.21
C ASP A 89 9.98 17.16 9.05
N GLU A 90 9.13 17.17 10.09
CA GLU A 90 9.03 18.29 11.04
C GLU A 90 10.38 18.59 11.73
N VAL A 91 11.12 17.56 12.14
CA VAL A 91 12.36 17.75 12.93
C VAL A 91 13.62 17.86 12.08
N CYS A 92 13.67 17.18 10.93
CA CYS A 92 14.88 17.04 10.12
C CYS A 92 14.88 17.89 8.84
N SER A 93 13.71 18.37 8.38
CA SER A 93 13.66 19.15 7.15
C SER A 93 14.38 20.49 7.30
N THR A 94 15.16 20.83 6.27
CA THR A 94 15.80 22.14 6.11
C THR A 94 15.03 23.05 5.12
N ALA A 95 13.78 22.68 4.80
CA ALA A 95 12.94 23.41 3.85
C ALA A 95 12.83 24.89 4.25
N GLY A 96 13.22 25.78 3.33
CA GLY A 96 13.25 27.23 3.57
C GLY A 96 14.61 27.81 3.98
N GLY A 97 15.70 27.03 3.87
CA GLY A 97 17.06 27.53 4.07
C GLY A 97 17.43 27.77 5.53
N LYS A 98 16.62 27.26 6.47
CA LYS A 98 16.90 27.28 7.90
C LYS A 98 17.51 25.94 8.32
N PRO A 99 18.47 25.94 9.27
CA PRO A 99 18.94 24.70 9.86
C PRO A 99 17.78 23.95 10.51
N ASN A 100 17.82 22.63 10.49
CA ASN A 100 16.82 21.79 11.17
C ASN A 100 16.87 21.99 12.69
N LYS A 101 15.93 21.38 13.43
CA LYS A 101 15.79 21.53 14.90
C LYS A 101 17.12 21.34 15.65
N TYR A 102 18.01 20.52 15.12
CA TYR A 102 19.27 20.12 15.77
C TYR A 102 20.50 20.86 15.23
N GLY A 103 20.35 21.72 14.23
CA GLY A 103 21.47 22.40 13.59
C GLY A 103 22.43 21.47 12.85
N VAL A 104 21.98 20.27 12.45
CA VAL A 104 22.80 19.26 11.77
C VAL A 104 22.40 19.10 10.31
N ASP A 105 23.19 18.38 9.52
CA ASP A 105 22.83 18.00 8.16
C ASP A 105 21.51 17.19 8.13
N GLU A 106 20.68 17.42 7.12
CA GLU A 106 19.39 16.76 6.97
C GLU A 106 19.54 15.24 6.88
N GLN A 107 20.50 14.72 6.09
CA GLN A 107 20.70 13.28 5.95
C GLN A 107 21.17 12.67 7.27
N TYR A 108 22.04 13.37 8.00
CA TYR A 108 22.50 12.95 9.32
C TYR A 108 21.35 12.88 10.33
N CYS A 109 20.49 13.91 10.38
CA CYS A 109 19.31 13.92 11.25
C CYS A 109 18.41 12.72 10.95
N ARG A 110 18.08 12.51 9.66
CA ARG A 110 17.21 11.41 9.23
C ARG A 110 17.80 10.03 9.55
N ALA A 111 19.11 9.86 9.41
CA ALA A 111 19.77 8.61 9.78
C ALA A 111 19.63 8.31 11.28
N VAL A 112 19.79 9.32 12.14
CA VAL A 112 19.66 9.17 13.59
C VAL A 112 18.21 8.89 14.01
N VAL A 113 17.23 9.58 13.42
CA VAL A 113 15.80 9.34 13.68
C VAL A 113 15.41 7.91 13.27
N LYS A 114 15.89 7.42 12.12
CA LYS A 114 15.63 6.04 11.67
C LYS A 114 16.26 4.98 12.58
N ASP A 115 17.50 5.18 13.05
CA ASP A 115 18.12 4.27 14.03
C ASP A 115 17.32 4.25 15.35
N CYS A 116 16.81 5.40 15.79
CA CYS A 116 15.94 5.48 16.96
C CYS A 116 14.59 4.79 16.75
N ALA A 117 13.94 4.97 15.60
CA ALA A 117 12.70 4.29 15.25
C ALA A 117 12.88 2.76 15.27
N LEU A 118 13.96 2.25 14.70
CA LEU A 118 14.28 0.81 14.73
C LEU A 118 14.54 0.29 16.15
N LYS A 119 15.20 1.08 17.01
CA LYS A 119 15.47 0.68 18.40
C LYS A 119 14.23 0.67 19.26
N GLU A 120 13.38 1.69 19.12
CA GLU A 120 12.14 1.79 19.91
C GLU A 120 11.10 0.77 19.43
N THR A 121 10.96 0.54 18.12
CA THR A 121 10.07 -0.52 17.59
C THR A 121 10.50 -1.93 18.01
N ARG A 122 11.81 -2.18 18.19
CA ARG A 122 12.31 -3.45 18.75
C ARG A 122 11.97 -3.64 20.22
N LYS A 123 11.90 -2.57 21.01
CA LYS A 123 11.53 -2.63 22.44
C LYS A 123 10.01 -2.70 22.62
N ASN A 124 9.30 -1.90 21.83
CA ASN A 124 7.85 -1.80 21.83
C ASN A 124 7.36 -1.75 20.37
N PRO A 125 6.70 -2.80 19.86
CA PRO A 125 6.19 -2.81 18.49
C PRO A 125 5.13 -1.72 18.22
N ASN A 126 4.56 -1.14 19.27
CA ASN A 126 3.62 0.00 19.22
C ASN A 126 4.29 1.34 19.57
N ALA A 127 5.62 1.45 19.45
CA ALA A 127 6.34 2.69 19.70
C ALA A 127 5.79 3.83 18.82
N SER A 128 5.53 4.97 19.45
CA SER A 128 4.95 6.15 18.81
C SER A 128 6.02 7.04 18.18
N ALA A 129 5.56 8.05 17.44
CA ALA A 129 6.48 9.01 16.86
C ALA A 129 7.28 9.81 17.89
N ASP A 130 6.65 10.14 19.00
CA ASP A 130 7.30 10.86 20.08
C ASP A 130 8.42 10.04 20.74
N ASP A 131 8.32 8.71 20.75
CA ASP A 131 9.31 7.85 21.40
C ASP A 131 10.64 7.87 20.64
N PHE A 132 10.61 7.78 19.31
CA PHE A 132 11.84 7.88 18.53
C PHE A 132 12.37 9.31 18.40
N ILE A 133 11.51 10.35 18.45
CA ILE A 133 11.97 11.74 18.51
C ILE A 133 12.69 12.02 19.83
N LYS A 134 12.20 11.51 20.98
CA LYS A 134 12.93 11.61 22.27
C LYS A 134 14.30 10.93 22.24
N CYS A 135 14.39 9.78 21.59
CA CYS A 135 15.67 9.11 21.36
C CYS A 135 16.61 9.97 20.49
N ALA A 136 16.08 10.59 19.42
CA ALA A 136 16.85 11.46 18.54
C ALA A 136 17.29 12.74 19.26
N ASP A 137 16.41 13.38 20.04
CA ASP A 137 16.72 14.53 20.90
C ASP A 137 17.91 14.22 21.81
N THR A 138 17.88 13.07 22.48
CA THR A 138 18.96 12.65 23.40
C THR A 138 20.31 12.46 22.69
N LYS A 139 20.31 12.11 21.41
CA LYS A 139 21.55 11.87 20.64
C LYS A 139 22.06 13.10 19.91
N LEU A 140 21.16 13.91 19.37
CA LEU A 140 21.49 15.07 18.54
C LEU A 140 21.72 16.33 19.38
N MET A 141 21.05 16.48 20.53
CA MET A 141 21.27 17.60 21.47
C MET A 141 22.46 17.39 22.41
N ARG A 142 23.02 16.18 22.49
CA ARG A 142 24.20 15.87 23.33
C ARG A 142 25.53 16.30 22.71
N ASN A 143 25.52 16.69 21.43
CA ASN A 143 26.72 17.01 20.64
C ASN A 143 26.90 18.52 20.42
N HIS A 144 26.14 19.36 21.12
CA HIS A 144 26.34 20.81 21.29
C HIS A 144 26.63 21.11 22.76
#